data_AF-A0A6Y4D720-F1
#
_entry.id   AF-A0A6Y4D720-F1
#
_cell.length_a   1.000
_cell.length_b   1.000
_cell.length_c   1.000
_cell.angle_alpha   90.00
_cell.angle_beta   90.00
_cell.angle_gamma   90.00
#
_symmetry.space_group_name_H-M   'P 1'
#
loop_
_entity.id
_entity.type
_entity.pdbx_description
1 polymer ?
#
loop_
_entity_poly.entity_id
_entity_poly.type
_entity_poly.pdbx_seq_one_letter_code
_entity_poly.pdbx_strand_id
1 'polypeptide(L)' 'MSGYNVSEEFARIDDVLRKNYALTELLAQTFSAFVVGSNNKEVIANFIKSTSVSDPSMKDAHVHAQTALLKILDSVKTS' A
#
# COMPACT_ATOMS: atom_id res chain seq x y z
N MET A 1 -28.35 -9.46 -29.05
CA MET A 1 -27.26 -8.63 -28.51
C MET A 1 -27.41 -8.62 -27.00
N SER A 2 -26.53 -9.31 -26.28
CA SER A 2 -26.52 -9.29 -24.81
C SER A 2 -26.19 -7.87 -24.38
N GLY A 3 -27.16 -7.20 -23.75
CA GLY A 3 -27.00 -5.82 -23.30
C GLY A 3 -25.82 -5.74 -22.34
N TYR A 4 -24.89 -4.84 -22.64
CA TYR A 4 -23.82 -4.46 -21.73
C TYR A 4 -24.49 -3.85 -20.49
N ASN A 5 -24.57 -4.61 -19.39
CA ASN A 5 -25.21 -4.12 -18.18
C ASN A 5 -24.18 -3.34 -17.36
N VAL A 6 -24.13 -2.03 -17.58
CA VAL A 6 -23.23 -1.08 -16.89
C VAL A 6 -23.26 -1.27 -15.37
N SER A 7 -24.41 -1.68 -14.80
CA SER A 7 -24.53 -1.95 -13.36
C SER A 7 -23.72 -3.17 -12.89
N GLU A 8 -23.62 -4.23 -13.70
CA GLU A 8 -22.80 -5.41 -13.40
C GLU A 8 -21.31 -5.06 -13.45
N GLU A 9 -20.91 -4.17 -14.37
CA GLU A 9 -19.53 -3.73 -14.46
C GLU A 9 -19.14 -2.85 -13.27
N PHE A 10 -20.01 -1.93 -12.83
CA PHE A 10 -19.79 -1.18 -11.60
C PHE A 10 -19.71 -2.08 -10.36
N ALA A 11 -20.56 -3.11 -10.28
CA ALA A 11 -20.50 -4.08 -9.19
C ALA A 11 -19.18 -4.87 -9.18
N ARG A 12 -18.65 -5.23 -10.35
CA ARG A 12 -17.33 -5.86 -10.48
C ARG A 12 -16.20 -4.93 -10.07
N ILE A 13 -16.25 -3.65 -10.49
CA ILE A 13 -15.26 -2.65 -10.10
C ILE A 13 -15.27 -2.49 -8.57
N ASP A 14 -16.44 -2.37 -7.95
CA ASP A 14 -16.56 -2.25 -6.49
C ASP A 14 -16.00 -3.49 -5.76
N ASP A 15 -16.31 -4.70 -6.24
CA ASP A 15 -15.76 -5.95 -5.69
C ASP A 15 -14.23 -6.01 -5.82
N VAL A 16 -13.66 -5.60 -6.95
CA VAL A 16 -12.20 -5.50 -7.14
C VAL A 16 -11.58 -4.49 -6.19
N LEU A 17 -12.21 -3.32 -6.01
CA LEU A 17 -11.74 -2.30 -5.09
C LEU A 17 -11.75 -2.80 -3.64
N ARG A 18 -12.80 -3.50 -3.20
CA ARG A 18 -12.87 -4.11 -1.87
C ARG A 18 -11.79 -5.17 -1.65
N LYS A 19 -11.55 -6.03 -2.65
CA LYS A 19 -10.48 -7.03 -2.59
C LYS A 19 -9.09 -6.39 -2.51
N ASN A 20 -8.85 -5.34 -3.30
CA ASN A 20 -7.58 -4.59 -3.25
C ASN A 20 -7.38 -3.89 -1.90
N TYR A 21 -8.45 -3.36 -1.32
CA TYR A 21 -8.42 -2.78 0.02
C TYR A 21 -8.03 -3.82 1.08
N ALA A 22 -8.73 -4.97 1.12
CA ALA A 22 -8.42 -6.05 2.05
C ALA A 22 -6.99 -6.59 1.89
N LEU A 23 -6.50 -6.71 0.64
CA LEU A 23 -5.12 -7.08 0.37
C LEU A 23 -4.12 -6.04 0.90
N THR A 24 -4.42 -4.75 0.74
CA THR A 24 -3.58 -3.66 1.25
C THR A 24 -3.51 -3.68 2.77
N GLU A 25 -4.63 -3.94 3.45
CA GLU A 25 -4.65 -4.09 4.92
C GLU A 25 -3.79 -5.27 5.38
N LEU A 26 -3.93 -6.45 4.76
CA LEU A 26 -3.13 -7.62 5.09
C LEU A 26 -1.63 -7.39 4.86
N LEU A 27 -1.26 -6.69 3.79
CA LEU A 27 0.12 -6.30 3.52
C LEU A 27 0.66 -5.35 4.57
N ALA A 28 -0.11 -4.35 4.99
CA ALA A 28 0.28 -3.42 6.05
C ALA A 28 0.47 -4.13 7.40
N GLN A 29 -0.40 -5.08 7.74
CA GLN A 29 -0.27 -5.91 8.94
C GLN A 29 0.98 -6.81 8.88
N THR A 30 1.21 -7.45 7.74
CA THR A 30 2.39 -8.31 7.53
C THR A 30 3.69 -7.51 7.60
N PHE A 31 3.73 -6.35 6.96
CA PHE A 31 4.85 -5.42 7.04
C PHE A 31 5.10 -4.98 8.48
N SER A 32 4.05 -4.65 9.22
CA SER A 32 4.15 -4.28 10.65
C SER A 32 4.73 -5.42 11.49
N ALA A 33 4.26 -6.66 11.28
CA ALA A 33 4.79 -7.83 11.97
C ALA A 33 6.26 -8.09 11.63
N PHE A 34 6.66 -7.90 10.36
CA PHE A 34 8.05 -8.00 9.93
C PHE A 34 8.94 -6.93 10.61
N VAL A 35 8.47 -5.69 10.70
CA VAL A 35 9.19 -4.61 11.40
C VAL A 35 9.40 -4.97 12.88
N VAL A 36 8.37 -5.44 13.56
CA VAL A 36 8.46 -5.90 14.96
C VAL A 36 9.43 -7.06 15.10
N GLY A 37 9.29 -8.10 14.27
CA GLY A 37 10.11 -9.31 14.35
C GLY A 37 11.58 -9.10 13.98
N SER A 38 11.87 -8.15 13.10
CA SER A 38 13.25 -7.83 12.69
C SER A 38 13.93 -6.80 13.59
N ASN A 39 13.17 -6.02 14.37
CA ASN A 39 13.64 -4.88 15.16
C ASN A 39 14.48 -3.86 14.36
N ASN A 40 14.24 -3.76 13.05
CA ASN A 40 15.05 -2.96 12.10
C ASN A 40 14.30 -1.73 11.56
N LYS A 41 13.43 -1.14 12.39
CA LYS A 41 12.56 -0.02 12.01
C LYS A 41 13.33 1.12 11.31
N GLU A 42 14.47 1.53 11.85
CA GLU A 42 15.27 2.64 11.30
C GLU A 42 15.86 2.32 9.92
N VAL A 43 16.38 1.11 9.72
CA VAL A 43 16.94 0.67 8.43
C VAL A 43 15.86 0.69 7.35
N ILE A 44 14.66 0.20 7.68
CA ILE A 44 13.51 0.18 6.77
C ILE A 44 13.05 1.60 6.44
N ALA A 45 12.99 2.50 7.44
CA ALA A 45 12.63 3.91 7.21
C ALA A 45 13.60 4.60 6.25
N ASN A 46 14.90 4.38 6.44
CA ASN A 46 15.94 4.95 5.59
C ASN A 46 15.89 4.39 4.17
N PHE A 47 15.64 3.08 4.03
CA PHE A 47 15.42 2.46 2.74
C PHE A 47 14.25 3.11 2.00
N ILE A 48 13.08 3.24 2.63
CA ILE A 48 11.89 3.86 2.02
C ILE A 48 12.21 5.27 1.53
N LYS A 49 12.84 6.11 2.37
CA LYS A 49 13.23 7.49 2.02
C LYS A 49 14.21 7.57 0.85
N SER A 50 15.04 6.54 0.65
CA SER A 50 16.04 6.48 -0.42
C SER A 50 15.47 6.01 -1.77
N THR A 51 14.26 5.44 -1.78
CA THR A 51 13.64 4.96 -3.02
C THR A 51 13.28 6.11 -3.95
N SER A 52 13.46 5.91 -5.25
CA SER A 52 13.10 6.85 -6.30
C SER A 52 12.23 6.16 -7.35
N VAL A 53 11.47 6.96 -8.08
CA VAL A 53 10.67 6.46 -9.20
C VAL A 53 11.40 6.72 -10.52
N SER A 54 11.38 5.74 -11.41
CA SER A 54 12.01 5.83 -12.73
C SER A 54 11.17 6.63 -13.73
N ASP A 55 9.84 6.59 -13.55
CA ASP A 55 8.87 7.29 -14.38
C ASP A 55 8.46 8.62 -13.71
N PRO A 56 8.76 9.77 -14.32
CA PRO A 56 8.38 11.08 -13.78
C PRO A 56 6.87 11.27 -13.58
N SER A 57 6.03 10.60 -14.37
CA SER A 57 4.55 10.69 -14.25
C SER A 57 4.03 10.05 -12.96
N MET A 58 4.82 9.17 -12.35
CA MET A 58 4.48 8.44 -11.14
C MET A 58 5.05 9.09 -9.86
N LYS A 59 5.68 10.27 -9.98
CA LYS A 59 6.36 10.94 -8.85
C LYS A 59 5.43 11.21 -7.68
N ASP A 60 4.26 11.78 -7.93
CA ASP A 60 3.33 12.13 -6.85
C ASP A 60 2.74 10.88 -6.18
N ALA A 61 2.43 9.85 -6.98
CA ALA A 61 1.97 8.56 -6.48
C ALA A 61 3.05 7.88 -5.62
N HIS A 62 4.33 7.94 -6.04
CA HIS A 62 5.46 7.40 -5.29
C HIS A 62 5.66 8.14 -3.96
N VAL A 63 5.63 9.47 -3.97
CA VAL A 63 5.74 10.30 -2.75
C VAL A 63 4.58 10.01 -1.79
N HIS A 64 3.37 9.85 -2.32
CA HIS A 64 2.21 9.46 -1.51
C HIS A 64 2.43 8.09 -0.85
N ALA A 65 2.87 7.08 -1.62
CA ALA A 65 3.15 5.74 -1.10
C ALA A 65 4.27 5.75 -0.04
N GLN A 66 5.37 6.47 -0.27
CA GLN A 66 6.44 6.66 0.73
C GLN A 66 5.89 7.24 2.03
N THR A 67 5.07 8.29 1.92
CA THR A 67 4.48 8.96 3.08
C THR A 67 3.55 8.01 3.85
N ALA A 68 2.72 7.24 3.15
CA ALA A 68 1.83 6.27 3.77
C ALA A 68 2.60 5.17 4.51
N LEU A 69 3.62 4.59 3.87
CA LEU A 69 4.45 3.54 4.47
C LEU A 69 5.22 4.04 5.70
N LEU A 70 5.76 5.25 5.67
CA LEU A 70 6.43 5.85 6.82
C LEU A 70 5.46 6.07 7.99
N LYS A 71 4.22 6.51 7.72
CA LYS A 71 3.19 6.64 8.76
C LYS A 71 2.81 5.29 9.39
N ILE A 72 2.68 4.24 8.58
CA ILE A 72 2.43 2.88 9.08
C ILE A 72 3.60 2.48 9.98
N LEU A 73 4.83 2.64 9.49
CA LEU A 73 6.05 2.31 10.24
C LEU A 73 6.13 3.05 11.57
N ASP A 74 5.81 4.34 11.60
CA ASP A 74 5.78 5.17 12.81
C ASP A 74 4.78 4.64 13.84
N SER A 75 3.61 4.13 13.38
CA SER A 75 2.58 3.55 14.25
C SER A 75 2.94 2.19 14.85
N VAL A 76 3.91 1.48 14.25
CA VAL A 76 4.42 0.21 14.77
C VAL A 76 5.25 0.47 16.02
N LYS A 77 4.82 -0.10 17.15
CA LYS A 77 5.56 -0.11 18.41
C LYS A 77 6.52 -1.29 18.41
N THR A 78 7.81 -1.00 18.35
CA THR A 78 8.89 -1.95 18.54
C THR A 78 9.43 -1.71 19.95
N SER A 79 9.13 -2.61 20.89
CA SER A 79 9.31 -2.48 22.35
C SER A 79 8.17 -1.77 23.09
#